data_AF-A0A4D9CWT8-F1
#
_entry.id   AF-A0A4D9CWT8-F1
#
_cell.length_a   1.000
_cell.length_b   1.000
_cell.length_c   1.000
_cell.angle_alpha   90.00
_cell.angle_beta   90.00
_cell.angle_gamma   90.00
#
_symmetry.space_group_name_H-M   'P 1'
#
loop_
_entity.id
_entity.type
_entity.pdbx_description
1 polymer ?
#
loop_
_entity_poly.entity_id
_entity_poly.type
_entity_poly.pdbx_seq_one_letter_code
_entity_poly.pdbx_strand_id
1 'polypeptide(L)'
;MEAYHAVRRVTAADVGQAHDLETISYPEDEAASLAGMHYRQTHAGDFFYGLFHTGTGQLLALINGTLCRGTTLEHDTMSHHDPQGKTLCIHSVVVRPPLRRRGLATAFLQNYVHLILDAYPDRVLRLRLITKAHNLGLYHRCGFRFLRPSPVVHGQEKWFEMGLDRLSLVASEGELGKGLGRAFVHVDAFTEMAFGGNPAAVVFCHGDETPEWMQHWAREINLSETAFVSPLSPSHPPSSSYPSSSPPPPFPSAGSRLDLTSSMGREEGEEGEAGGGRGWISLDFPAEPVVPDGEGLGDEEERGRDLGLVREALHLEDEGAGGEREGGDAGGGALKFVGRSRVDVLVVLSRAAFDRLCTRVPDMGILEKIDCRGVIVTCQGEGKDGAEGAEEEGNGGRKLQESGMERAHFLSRFFAPRCGIVEDPVTGSAHCCLAPYWAGELGKRELVGYQASKRGGMVRVRYDEGASRVCLWGQAVLVKSGWLHV
;
A
#
# COMPACT_ATOMS: atom_id res chain seq x y z
N MET A 1 -24.65 -16.75 -0.65
CA MET A 1 -23.75 -17.93 -0.66
C MET A 1 -22.51 -17.51 -1.42
N GLU A 2 -21.50 -17.02 -0.70
CA GLU A 2 -20.26 -16.49 -1.27
C GLU A 2 -19.43 -17.64 -1.83
N ALA A 3 -19.38 -17.76 -3.15
CA ALA A 3 -18.36 -18.57 -3.80
C ALA A 3 -17.08 -17.75 -3.81
N TYR A 4 -16.23 -17.93 -2.79
CA TYR A 4 -14.87 -17.41 -2.86
C TYR A 4 -14.09 -18.19 -3.94
N HIS A 5 -13.25 -17.49 -4.69
CA HIS A 5 -12.45 -18.09 -5.76
C HIS A 5 -10.97 -17.89 -5.47
N ALA A 6 -10.20 -18.97 -5.48
CA ALA A 6 -8.77 -18.94 -5.23
C ALA A 6 -7.99 -19.07 -6.55
N VAL A 7 -7.06 -18.16 -6.81
CA VAL A 7 -6.08 -18.31 -7.89
C VAL A 7 -4.85 -19.02 -7.32
N ARG A 8 -4.47 -20.16 -7.91
CA ARG A 8 -3.26 -20.89 -7.52
C ARG A 8 -2.66 -21.67 -8.68
N ARG A 9 -1.44 -22.18 -8.50
CA ARG A 9 -0.84 -23.11 -9.45
C ARG A 9 -1.63 -24.42 -9.54
N VAL A 10 -1.67 -24.98 -10.74
CA VAL A 10 -2.24 -26.30 -11.02
C VAL A 10 -1.23 -27.37 -10.62
N THR A 11 -1.61 -28.24 -9.70
CA THR A 11 -0.79 -29.35 -9.23
C THR A 11 -0.98 -30.58 -10.13
N ALA A 12 -0.15 -31.61 -9.96
CA ALA A 12 -0.31 -32.87 -10.68
C ALA A 12 -1.69 -33.51 -10.47
N ALA A 13 -2.29 -33.32 -9.29
CA ALA A 13 -3.63 -33.82 -8.97
C ALA A 13 -4.76 -33.06 -9.71
N ASP A 14 -4.50 -31.83 -10.16
CA ASP A 14 -5.49 -31.00 -10.85
C ASP A 14 -5.47 -31.21 -12.38
N VAL A 15 -4.47 -31.93 -12.92
CA VAL A 15 -4.26 -32.09 -14.38
C VAL A 15 -5.48 -32.69 -15.08
N GLY A 16 -6.16 -33.64 -14.44
CA GLY A 16 -7.41 -34.20 -14.99
C GLY A 16 -8.49 -33.13 -15.17
N GLN A 17 -8.71 -32.27 -14.16
CA GLN A 17 -9.66 -31.17 -14.26
C GLN A 17 -9.25 -30.14 -15.32
N ALA A 18 -7.94 -29.89 -15.46
CA ALA A 18 -7.39 -29.00 -16.48
C ALA A 18 -7.66 -29.53 -17.89
N HIS A 19 -7.43 -30.83 -18.12
CA HIS A 19 -7.73 -31.51 -19.38
C HIS A 19 -9.22 -31.45 -19.70
N ASP A 20 -10.09 -31.82 -18.76
CA ASP A 20 -11.54 -31.78 -18.98
C ASP A 20 -12.01 -30.37 -19.36
N LEU A 21 -11.47 -29.34 -18.70
CA LEU A 21 -11.80 -27.95 -18.99
C LEU A 21 -11.32 -27.50 -20.38
N GLU A 22 -10.14 -27.96 -20.81
CA GLU A 22 -9.59 -27.67 -22.14
C GLU A 22 -10.40 -28.37 -23.24
N THR A 23 -10.72 -29.66 -23.07
CA THR A 23 -11.54 -30.45 -24.01
C THR A 23 -12.94 -29.87 -24.21
N ILE A 24 -13.56 -29.31 -23.16
CA ILE A 24 -14.89 -28.64 -23.29
C ILE A 24 -14.76 -27.23 -23.92
N SER A 25 -13.55 -26.71 -24.07
CA SER A 25 -13.28 -25.36 -24.57
C SER A 25 -12.80 -25.30 -26.02
N TYR A 26 -12.24 -26.40 -26.53
CA TYR A 26 -11.72 -26.50 -27.89
C TYR A 26 -12.29 -27.73 -28.63
N PRO A 27 -12.38 -27.70 -29.96
CA PRO A 27 -12.60 -28.89 -30.78
C PRO A 27 -11.56 -30.00 -30.50
N GLU A 28 -11.91 -31.25 -30.80
CA GLU A 28 -11.05 -32.43 -30.50
C GLU A 28 -9.67 -32.37 -31.18
N ASP A 29 -9.58 -31.76 -32.36
CA ASP A 29 -8.34 -31.56 -33.11
C ASP A 29 -7.50 -30.35 -32.64
N GLU A 30 -8.06 -29.51 -31.76
CA GLU A 30 -7.41 -28.30 -31.22
C GLU A 30 -7.06 -28.44 -29.72
N ALA A 31 -7.75 -29.30 -28.98
CA ALA A 31 -7.53 -29.50 -27.54
C ALA A 31 -6.21 -30.25 -27.26
N ALA A 32 -5.49 -29.87 -26.21
CA ALA A 32 -4.34 -30.65 -25.77
C ALA A 32 -4.74 -32.06 -25.32
N SER A 33 -3.96 -33.07 -25.72
CA SER A 33 -4.09 -34.42 -25.18
C SER A 33 -3.77 -34.44 -23.68
N LEU A 34 -4.32 -35.40 -22.95
CA LEU A 34 -4.02 -35.59 -21.53
C LEU A 34 -2.51 -35.74 -21.27
N ALA A 35 -1.81 -36.47 -22.15
CA ALA A 35 -0.35 -36.59 -22.09
C ALA A 35 0.36 -35.24 -22.30
N GLY A 36 -0.11 -34.42 -23.23
CA GLY A 36 0.38 -33.06 -23.44
C GLY A 36 0.17 -32.16 -22.22
N MET A 37 -0.99 -32.25 -21.57
CA MET A 37 -1.29 -31.52 -20.34
C MET A 37 -0.36 -31.93 -19.19
N HIS A 38 -0.15 -33.24 -19.00
CA HIS A 38 0.82 -33.75 -18.02
C HIS A 38 2.24 -33.27 -18.31
N TYR A 39 2.67 -33.31 -19.58
CA TYR A 39 3.98 -32.82 -19.98
C TYR A 39 4.16 -31.35 -19.61
N ARG A 40 3.20 -30.49 -20.00
CA ARG A 40 3.26 -29.04 -19.71
C ARG A 40 3.24 -28.77 -18.21
N GLN A 41 2.38 -29.42 -17.45
CA GLN A 41 2.33 -29.22 -15.98
C GLN A 41 3.63 -29.67 -15.31
N THR A 42 4.22 -30.77 -15.76
CA THR A 42 5.46 -31.31 -15.19
C THR A 42 6.67 -30.42 -15.50
N HIS A 43 6.79 -29.94 -16.74
CA HIS A 43 8.00 -29.23 -17.20
C HIS A 43 7.87 -27.71 -17.07
N ALA A 44 6.65 -27.18 -17.14
CA ALA A 44 6.34 -25.75 -17.16
C ALA A 44 5.27 -25.38 -16.10
N GLY A 45 5.18 -26.14 -15.01
CA GLY A 45 4.22 -25.96 -13.93
C GLY A 45 4.24 -24.56 -13.29
N ASP A 46 5.38 -23.88 -13.37
CA ASP A 46 5.57 -22.48 -13.00
C ASP A 46 4.62 -21.51 -13.73
N PHE A 47 4.13 -21.87 -14.91
CA PHE A 47 3.26 -21.04 -15.76
C PHE A 47 1.82 -21.59 -15.85
N PHE A 48 1.48 -22.57 -15.02
CA PHE A 48 0.20 -23.29 -15.01
C PHE A 48 -0.67 -22.83 -13.83
N TYR A 49 -1.68 -22.01 -14.12
CA TYR A 49 -2.54 -21.40 -13.09
C TYR A 49 -4.01 -21.70 -13.31
N GLY A 50 -4.71 -21.93 -12.21
CA GLY A 50 -6.14 -22.18 -12.18
C GLY A 50 -6.86 -21.24 -11.23
N LEU A 51 -8.10 -20.90 -11.59
CA LEU A 51 -9.08 -20.31 -10.69
C LEU A 51 -9.96 -21.43 -10.14
N PHE A 52 -9.99 -21.61 -8.83
CA PHE A 52 -10.69 -22.70 -8.16
C PHE A 52 -11.83 -22.19 -7.29
N HIS A 53 -12.93 -22.94 -7.24
CA HIS A 53 -13.97 -22.74 -6.24
C HIS A 53 -13.46 -23.19 -4.86
N THR A 54 -13.40 -22.29 -3.87
CA THR A 54 -12.77 -22.57 -2.57
C THR A 54 -13.44 -23.71 -1.79
N GLY A 55 -14.77 -23.85 -1.91
CA GLY A 55 -15.50 -24.88 -1.16
C GLY A 55 -15.49 -26.27 -1.79
N THR A 56 -15.28 -26.39 -3.10
CA THR A 56 -15.39 -27.68 -3.83
C THR A 56 -14.08 -28.12 -4.47
N GLY A 57 -13.08 -27.24 -4.54
CA GLY A 57 -11.84 -27.51 -5.26
C GLY A 57 -12.02 -27.61 -6.78
N GLN A 58 -13.20 -27.26 -7.31
CA GLN A 58 -13.47 -27.35 -8.74
C GLN A 58 -12.69 -26.27 -9.51
N LEU A 59 -12.00 -26.67 -10.57
CA LEU A 59 -11.36 -25.74 -11.51
C LEU A 59 -12.40 -25.01 -12.36
N LEU A 60 -12.38 -23.68 -12.32
CA LEU A 60 -13.33 -22.80 -13.01
C LEU A 60 -12.73 -22.09 -14.21
N ALA A 61 -11.43 -21.80 -14.18
CA ALA A 61 -10.68 -21.23 -15.29
C ALA A 61 -9.23 -21.73 -15.25
N LEU A 62 -8.58 -21.81 -16.42
CA LEU A 62 -7.21 -22.30 -16.58
C LEU A 62 -6.46 -21.37 -17.53
N ILE A 63 -5.23 -21.01 -17.15
CA ILE A 63 -4.22 -20.42 -18.03
C ILE A 63 -2.94 -21.22 -17.92
N ASN A 64 -2.37 -21.54 -19.07
CA ASN A 64 -1.32 -22.54 -19.17
C ASN A 64 -0.38 -22.18 -20.33
N GLY A 65 0.92 -22.45 -20.18
CA GLY A 65 1.93 -22.01 -21.13
C GLY A 65 3.28 -22.70 -20.98
N THR A 66 4.16 -22.55 -21.98
CA THR A 66 5.54 -23.04 -21.96
C THR A 66 6.50 -21.96 -22.44
N LEU A 67 7.72 -21.95 -21.91
CA LEU A 67 8.79 -21.11 -22.45
C LEU A 67 9.34 -21.65 -23.78
N CYS A 68 9.72 -20.72 -24.66
CA CYS A 68 10.47 -20.99 -25.89
C CYS A 68 11.52 -19.89 -26.15
N ARG A 69 12.55 -20.21 -26.94
CA ARG A 69 13.61 -19.24 -27.34
C ARG A 69 13.14 -18.26 -28.40
N GLY A 70 12.31 -18.74 -29.33
CA GLY A 70 11.77 -17.95 -30.43
C GLY A 70 11.03 -16.70 -29.94
N THR A 71 11.14 -15.62 -30.71
CA THR A 71 10.39 -14.37 -30.47
C THR A 71 8.98 -14.42 -31.04
N THR A 72 8.71 -15.42 -31.88
CA THR A 72 7.45 -15.65 -32.57
C THR A 72 7.00 -17.10 -32.42
N LEU A 73 5.70 -17.35 -32.60
CA LEU A 73 5.12 -18.69 -32.50
C LEU A 73 5.11 -19.41 -33.85
N GLU A 74 5.81 -20.54 -33.87
CA GLU A 74 5.92 -21.53 -34.95
C GLU A 74 5.71 -22.94 -34.36
N HIS A 75 5.46 -23.94 -35.21
CA HIS A 75 5.12 -25.30 -34.77
C HIS A 75 6.13 -25.87 -33.76
N ASP A 76 7.42 -25.71 -34.05
CA ASP A 76 8.51 -26.21 -33.17
C ASP A 76 8.55 -25.47 -31.83
N THR A 77 8.34 -24.15 -31.85
CA THR A 77 8.36 -23.31 -30.63
C THR A 77 7.16 -23.53 -29.71
N MET A 78 6.05 -24.06 -30.24
CA MET A 78 4.84 -24.37 -29.48
C MET A 78 4.83 -25.79 -28.92
N SER A 79 5.71 -26.68 -29.41
CA SER A 79 5.66 -28.11 -29.10
C SER A 79 6.42 -28.49 -27.83
N HIS A 80 7.46 -27.74 -27.46
CA HIS A 80 8.36 -28.10 -26.36
C HIS A 80 8.57 -26.95 -25.37
N HIS A 81 8.81 -27.32 -24.11
CA HIS A 81 9.26 -26.37 -23.10
C HIS A 81 10.79 -26.22 -23.15
N ASP A 82 11.26 -24.99 -23.29
CA ASP A 82 12.67 -24.64 -23.13
C ASP A 82 12.86 -23.78 -21.87
N PRO A 83 13.44 -24.32 -20.78
CA PRO A 83 13.66 -23.58 -19.54
C PRO A 83 14.54 -22.32 -19.69
N GLN A 84 15.37 -22.24 -20.74
CA GLN A 84 16.21 -21.08 -21.06
C GLN A 84 15.51 -20.08 -21.99
N GLY A 85 14.33 -20.42 -22.51
CA GLY A 85 13.51 -19.55 -23.31
C GLY A 85 13.11 -18.26 -22.58
N LYS A 86 12.91 -17.19 -23.34
CA LYS A 86 12.51 -15.86 -22.82
C LYS A 86 11.11 -15.44 -23.27
N THR A 87 10.47 -16.22 -24.14
CA THR A 87 9.08 -16.05 -24.53
C THR A 87 8.23 -17.08 -23.81
N LEU A 88 7.20 -16.63 -23.10
CA LEU A 88 6.13 -17.48 -22.64
C LEU A 88 5.06 -17.61 -23.72
N CYS A 89 4.96 -18.79 -24.31
CA CYS A 89 3.85 -19.18 -25.18
C CYS A 89 2.66 -19.60 -24.30
N ILE A 90 1.61 -18.79 -24.28
CA ILE A 90 0.34 -19.14 -23.64
C ILE A 90 -0.44 -20.04 -24.60
N HIS A 91 -0.67 -21.29 -24.17
CA HIS A 91 -1.36 -22.30 -24.96
C HIS A 91 -2.88 -22.22 -24.80
N SER A 92 -3.35 -21.87 -23.60
CA SER A 92 -4.78 -21.89 -23.31
C SER A 92 -5.17 -20.81 -22.33
N VAL A 93 -6.32 -20.19 -22.59
CA VAL A 93 -7.04 -19.28 -21.67
C VAL A 93 -8.50 -19.70 -21.71
N VAL A 94 -8.90 -20.56 -20.77
CA VAL A 94 -10.21 -21.21 -20.82
C VAL A 94 -10.99 -20.98 -19.53
N VAL A 95 -12.31 -20.84 -19.67
CA VAL A 95 -13.25 -20.63 -18.58
C VAL A 95 -14.40 -21.61 -18.72
N ARG A 96 -14.87 -22.16 -17.61
CA ARG A 96 -15.97 -23.14 -17.57
C ARG A 96 -17.24 -22.53 -18.20
N PRO A 97 -17.99 -23.27 -19.05
CA PRO A 97 -19.08 -22.71 -19.86
C PRO A 97 -20.09 -21.79 -19.14
N PRO A 98 -20.61 -22.13 -17.93
CA PRO A 98 -21.58 -21.30 -17.23
C PRO A 98 -21.06 -19.91 -16.80
N LEU A 99 -19.74 -19.74 -16.73
CA LEU A 99 -19.05 -18.52 -16.28
C LEU A 99 -18.51 -17.68 -17.46
N ARG A 100 -18.64 -18.17 -18.69
CA ARG A 100 -18.20 -17.43 -19.89
C ARG A 100 -19.05 -16.17 -20.10
N ARG A 101 -18.48 -15.19 -20.82
CA ARG A 101 -19.10 -13.88 -21.13
C ARG A 101 -19.42 -13.00 -19.92
N ARG A 102 -18.82 -13.26 -18.76
CA ARG A 102 -18.94 -12.44 -17.53
C ARG A 102 -17.68 -11.64 -17.20
N GLY A 103 -16.78 -11.46 -18.18
CA GLY A 103 -15.49 -10.77 -17.98
C GLY A 103 -14.40 -11.60 -17.28
N LEU A 104 -14.72 -12.80 -16.78
CA LEU A 104 -13.79 -13.61 -15.97
C LEU A 104 -12.48 -13.97 -16.69
N ALA A 105 -12.53 -14.29 -17.98
CA ALA A 105 -11.32 -14.59 -18.77
C ALA A 105 -10.39 -13.38 -18.87
N THR A 106 -10.94 -12.17 -19.04
CA THR A 106 -10.18 -10.92 -19.10
C THR A 106 -9.53 -10.64 -17.76
N ALA A 107 -10.29 -10.66 -16.66
CA ALA A 107 -9.76 -10.41 -15.32
C ALA A 107 -8.70 -11.45 -14.91
N PHE A 108 -8.93 -12.73 -15.23
CA PHE A 108 -7.99 -13.80 -14.91
C PHE A 108 -6.70 -13.69 -15.73
N LEU A 109 -6.80 -13.38 -17.03
CA LEU A 109 -5.61 -13.20 -17.87
C LEU A 109 -4.81 -11.96 -17.49
N GLN A 110 -5.46 -10.84 -17.16
CA GLN A 110 -4.76 -9.65 -16.65
C GLN A 110 -3.97 -9.99 -15.39
N ASN A 111 -4.61 -10.63 -14.39
CA ASN A 111 -3.93 -11.06 -13.18
C ASN A 111 -2.77 -12.04 -13.47
N TYR A 112 -2.98 -13.00 -14.38
CA TYR A 112 -1.93 -13.95 -14.78
C TYR A 112 -0.71 -13.26 -15.40
N VAL A 113 -0.90 -12.29 -16.30
CA VAL A 113 0.20 -11.55 -16.92
C VAL A 113 1.07 -10.88 -15.84
N HIS A 114 0.45 -10.24 -14.84
CA HIS A 114 1.17 -9.62 -13.73
C HIS A 114 1.91 -10.67 -12.88
N LEU A 115 1.21 -11.72 -12.44
CA LEU A 115 1.81 -12.81 -11.67
C LEU A 115 3.06 -13.38 -12.35
N ILE A 116 3.03 -13.55 -13.67
CA ILE A 116 4.17 -14.06 -14.42
C ILE A 116 5.29 -13.03 -14.55
N LEU A 117 4.98 -11.80 -14.97
CA LEU A 117 6.00 -10.78 -15.21
C LEU A 117 6.71 -10.35 -13.92
N ASP A 118 6.01 -10.36 -12.79
CA ASP A 118 6.57 -9.99 -11.50
C ASP A 118 7.37 -11.14 -10.88
N ALA A 119 6.88 -12.38 -10.98
CA ALA A 119 7.60 -13.53 -10.44
C ALA A 119 8.85 -13.92 -11.25
N TYR A 120 8.91 -13.51 -12.53
CA TYR A 120 9.94 -13.96 -13.46
C TYR A 120 10.58 -12.81 -14.25
N PRO A 121 11.14 -11.78 -13.60
CA PRO A 121 11.51 -10.52 -14.24
C PRO A 121 12.53 -10.66 -15.37
N ASP A 122 13.55 -11.49 -15.15
CA ASP A 122 14.61 -11.74 -16.12
C ASP A 122 14.37 -13.01 -16.94
N ARG A 123 13.34 -13.80 -16.60
CA ARG A 123 13.06 -15.10 -17.21
C ARG A 123 11.95 -15.01 -18.25
N VAL A 124 10.95 -14.16 -18.07
CA VAL A 124 9.88 -13.92 -19.04
C VAL A 124 9.96 -12.48 -19.55
N LEU A 125 10.47 -12.32 -20.77
CA LEU A 125 10.58 -11.01 -21.42
C LEU A 125 9.43 -10.73 -22.39
N ARG A 126 8.73 -11.79 -22.84
CA ARG A 126 7.70 -11.72 -23.86
C ARG A 126 6.62 -12.74 -23.56
N LEU A 127 5.36 -12.37 -23.76
CA LEU A 127 4.24 -13.28 -23.77
C LEU A 127 3.69 -13.33 -25.20
N ARG A 128 3.40 -14.53 -25.68
CA ARG A 128 2.85 -14.77 -27.01
C ARG A 128 1.69 -15.73 -26.91
N LEU A 129 0.70 -15.55 -27.77
CA LEU A 129 -0.40 -16.48 -27.93
C LEU A 129 -0.90 -16.43 -29.37
N ILE A 130 -1.56 -17.49 -29.80
CA ILE A 130 -2.34 -17.49 -31.04
C ILE A 130 -3.82 -17.52 -30.71
N THR A 131 -4.64 -16.87 -31.52
CA THR A 131 -6.08 -16.81 -31.30
C THR A 131 -6.91 -16.66 -32.57
N LYS A 132 -8.19 -17.00 -32.49
CA LYS A 132 -9.19 -16.79 -33.55
C LYS A 132 -9.68 -15.34 -33.55
N ALA A 133 -10.13 -14.86 -34.73
CA ALA A 133 -10.53 -13.46 -34.94
C ALA A 133 -11.50 -12.92 -33.87
N HIS A 134 -12.49 -13.72 -33.47
CA HIS A 134 -13.52 -13.32 -32.52
C HIS A 134 -13.00 -13.08 -31.08
N ASN A 135 -11.80 -13.56 -30.75
CA ASN A 135 -11.18 -13.36 -29.43
C ASN A 135 -10.14 -12.23 -29.42
N LEU A 136 -9.78 -11.64 -30.57
CA LEU A 136 -8.79 -10.55 -30.65
C LEU A 136 -9.10 -9.41 -29.67
N GLY A 137 -10.38 -9.01 -29.57
CA GLY A 137 -10.80 -7.94 -28.67
C GLY A 137 -10.62 -8.28 -27.18
N LEU A 138 -10.70 -9.55 -26.79
CA LEU A 138 -10.43 -9.98 -25.41
C LEU A 138 -8.96 -9.77 -25.07
N TYR A 139 -8.06 -10.29 -25.90
CA TYR A 139 -6.63 -10.21 -25.66
C TYR A 139 -6.09 -8.78 -25.79
N HIS A 140 -6.68 -7.97 -26.68
CA HIS A 140 -6.40 -6.55 -26.77
C HIS A 140 -6.67 -5.81 -25.45
N ARG A 141 -7.81 -6.08 -24.79
CA ARG A 141 -8.12 -5.53 -23.46
C ARG A 141 -7.17 -6.01 -22.35
N CYS A 142 -6.48 -7.13 -22.57
CA CYS A 142 -5.45 -7.64 -21.66
C CYS A 142 -4.04 -7.13 -22.02
N GLY A 143 -3.92 -6.15 -22.93
CA GLY A 143 -2.64 -5.53 -23.30
C GLY A 143 -1.89 -6.21 -24.45
N PHE A 144 -2.42 -7.30 -25.02
CA PHE A 144 -1.78 -7.97 -26.15
C PHE A 144 -2.03 -7.18 -27.45
N ARG A 145 -0.99 -7.05 -28.27
CA ARG A 145 -1.05 -6.42 -29.59
C ARG A 145 -1.09 -7.48 -30.68
N PHE A 146 -1.79 -7.17 -31.76
CA PHE A 146 -1.72 -7.97 -32.97
C PHE A 146 -0.31 -7.90 -33.56
N LEU A 147 0.29 -9.06 -33.85
CA LEU A 147 1.62 -9.12 -34.47
C LEU A 147 1.52 -9.50 -35.94
N ARG A 148 0.89 -10.64 -36.23
CA ARG A 148 0.78 -11.21 -37.58
C ARG A 148 -0.32 -12.26 -37.65
N PRO A 149 -0.79 -12.62 -38.86
CA PRO A 149 -1.46 -13.90 -39.06
C PRO A 149 -0.52 -15.04 -38.62
N SER A 150 -1.03 -15.98 -37.84
CA SER A 150 -0.24 -17.10 -37.32
C SER A 150 0.17 -18.03 -38.46
N PRO A 151 1.45 -18.44 -38.56
CA PRO A 151 1.84 -19.51 -39.47
C PRO A 151 1.35 -20.89 -38.97
N VAL A 152 1.03 -20.98 -37.67
CA VAL A 152 0.44 -22.18 -37.05
C VAL A 152 -1.07 -22.07 -37.12
N VAL A 153 -1.69 -23.03 -37.78
CA VAL A 153 -3.15 -23.14 -37.91
C VAL A 153 -3.57 -24.47 -37.30
N HIS A 154 -4.51 -24.42 -36.37
CA HIS A 154 -5.24 -25.61 -35.91
C HIS A 154 -6.64 -25.55 -36.54
N GLY A 155 -7.07 -26.65 -37.16
CA GLY A 155 -8.34 -26.72 -37.88
C GLY A 155 -8.37 -25.95 -39.21
N GLN A 156 -9.56 -25.52 -39.64
CA GLN A 156 -9.77 -24.84 -40.93
C GLN A 156 -9.80 -23.30 -40.87
N GLU A 157 -9.88 -22.72 -39.66
CA GLU A 157 -9.95 -21.27 -39.47
C GLU A 157 -8.57 -20.62 -39.41
N LYS A 158 -8.47 -19.35 -39.80
CA LYS A 158 -7.23 -18.58 -39.66
C LYS A 158 -7.00 -18.18 -38.20
N TRP A 159 -5.77 -18.36 -37.73
CA TRP A 159 -5.30 -17.93 -36.42
C TRP A 159 -4.43 -16.68 -36.55
N PHE A 160 -4.36 -15.91 -35.48
CA PHE A 160 -3.62 -14.66 -35.40
C PHE A 160 -2.71 -14.69 -34.18
N GLU A 161 -1.44 -14.33 -34.37
CA GLU A 161 -0.47 -14.24 -33.29
C GLU A 161 -0.58 -12.86 -32.62
N MET A 162 -0.67 -12.88 -31.30
CA MET A 162 -0.68 -11.69 -30.46
C MET A 162 0.45 -11.75 -29.44
N GLY A 163 0.96 -10.58 -29.06
CA GLY A 163 2.09 -10.48 -28.15
C GLY A 163 1.99 -9.33 -27.17
N LEU A 164 2.62 -9.54 -26.02
CA LEU A 164 2.86 -8.54 -24.99
C LEU A 164 4.34 -8.65 -24.61
N ASP A 165 5.10 -7.58 -24.82
CA ASP A 165 6.53 -7.55 -24.48
C ASP A 165 6.76 -6.75 -23.22
N ARG A 166 7.64 -7.24 -22.35
CA ARG A 166 8.10 -6.52 -21.15
C ARG A 166 8.68 -5.17 -21.54
N LEU A 167 9.48 -5.11 -22.62
CA LEU A 167 10.00 -3.86 -23.16
C LEU A 167 8.95 -2.99 -23.86
N SER A 168 7.82 -3.54 -24.32
CA SER A 168 6.70 -2.71 -24.80
C SER A 168 5.91 -2.05 -23.66
N LEU A 169 6.16 -2.44 -22.41
CA LEU A 169 5.74 -1.72 -21.20
C LEU A 169 6.73 -0.60 -20.82
N VAL A 170 7.96 -0.63 -21.37
CA VAL A 170 9.04 0.35 -21.11
C VAL A 170 9.26 1.31 -22.30
N ALA A 171 9.01 0.87 -23.54
CA ALA A 171 9.30 1.60 -24.78
C ALA A 171 8.06 2.27 -25.42
N SER A 172 6.95 2.42 -24.68
CA SER A 172 5.80 3.22 -25.13
C SER A 172 5.92 4.70 -24.75
N GLU A 173 7.13 5.24 -24.73
CA GLU A 173 7.44 6.67 -24.53
C GLU A 173 7.00 7.56 -25.71
N GLY A 174 6.41 7.00 -26.77
CA GLY A 174 6.09 7.75 -27.99
C GLY A 174 4.67 8.29 -28.10
N GLU A 175 3.64 7.45 -28.02
CA GLU A 175 2.26 7.90 -28.33
C GLU A 175 1.15 6.95 -27.84
N LEU A 176 1.48 5.87 -27.11
CA LEU A 176 0.50 4.84 -26.70
C LEU A 176 0.57 4.47 -25.22
N GLY A 177 0.81 5.45 -24.35
CA GLY A 177 0.80 5.30 -22.88
C GLY A 177 -0.59 5.34 -22.22
N LYS A 178 -1.68 5.57 -22.96
CA LYS A 178 -3.02 5.78 -22.38
C LYS A 178 -3.81 4.50 -22.04
N GLY A 179 -3.15 3.35 -21.85
CA GLY A 179 -3.82 2.04 -21.92
C GLY A 179 -3.76 1.16 -20.66
N LEU A 180 -2.57 0.96 -20.09
CA LEU A 180 -2.43 0.21 -18.84
C LEU A 180 -2.17 1.23 -17.75
N GLY A 181 -3.03 1.26 -16.74
CA GLY A 181 -2.85 2.17 -15.61
C GLY A 181 -1.54 1.95 -14.85
N ARG A 182 -1.28 2.74 -13.80
CA ARG A 182 -0.21 2.39 -12.85
C ARG A 182 -0.75 1.50 -11.75
N ALA A 183 0.06 0.53 -11.35
CA ALA A 183 -0.23 -0.31 -10.20
C ALA A 183 -0.19 0.54 -8.94
N PHE A 184 -1.18 0.33 -8.09
CA PHE A 184 -1.14 0.85 -6.74
C PHE A 184 -1.75 -0.16 -5.76
N VAL A 185 -1.31 -0.08 -4.52
CA VAL A 185 -1.96 -0.72 -3.39
C VAL A 185 -2.51 0.35 -2.46
N HIS A 186 -3.66 0.08 -1.87
CA HIS A 186 -4.21 0.81 -0.75
C HIS A 186 -3.97 -0.03 0.49
N VAL A 187 -3.22 0.55 1.43
CA VAL A 187 -2.91 -0.05 2.72
C VAL A 187 -3.52 0.78 3.84
N ASP A 188 -3.88 0.14 4.94
CA ASP A 188 -4.11 0.81 6.20
C ASP A 188 -2.82 0.71 7.03
N ALA A 189 -2.11 1.82 7.17
CA ALA A 189 -0.86 1.92 7.91
C ALA A 189 -1.10 2.13 9.41
N PHE A 190 -0.15 1.69 10.23
CA PHE A 190 -0.16 1.80 11.69
C PHE A 190 -1.31 1.04 12.37
N THR A 191 -1.70 -0.11 11.80
CA THR A 191 -2.78 -0.99 12.28
C THR A 191 -2.56 -2.44 11.87
N GLU A 192 -3.12 -3.37 12.63
CA GLU A 192 -3.21 -4.81 12.29
C GLU A 192 -4.60 -5.21 11.76
N MET A 193 -5.54 -4.26 11.74
CA MET A 193 -6.91 -4.48 11.24
C MET A 193 -7.20 -3.58 10.03
N ALA A 194 -7.86 -4.17 9.03
CA ALA A 194 -8.47 -3.40 7.96
C ALA A 194 -9.50 -2.40 8.52
N PHE A 195 -9.57 -1.24 7.88
CA PHE A 195 -10.37 -0.07 8.25
C PHE A 195 -9.95 0.65 9.55
N GLY A 196 -8.85 0.21 10.20
CA GLY A 196 -8.15 0.96 11.25
C GLY A 196 -7.00 1.79 10.69
N GLY A 197 -6.22 2.48 11.51
CA GLY A 197 -5.00 3.17 11.07
C GLY A 197 -5.22 4.29 10.06
N ASN A 198 -4.17 4.63 9.30
CA ASN A 198 -4.20 5.64 8.24
C ASN A 198 -4.29 4.99 6.85
N PRO A 199 -5.37 5.24 6.08
CA PRO A 199 -5.47 4.79 4.70
C PRO A 199 -4.47 5.52 3.82
N ALA A 200 -3.56 4.78 3.19
CA ALA A 200 -2.54 5.32 2.29
C ALA A 200 -2.51 4.54 0.98
N ALA A 201 -2.22 5.25 -0.11
CA ALA A 201 -1.92 4.61 -1.39
C ALA A 201 -0.40 4.49 -1.59
N VAL A 202 0.04 3.38 -2.14
CA VAL A 202 1.42 3.15 -2.56
C VAL A 202 1.40 2.86 -4.06
N VAL A 203 1.98 3.76 -4.84
CA VAL A 203 2.04 3.74 -6.30
C VAL A 203 3.42 3.26 -6.73
N PHE A 204 3.47 2.22 -7.55
CA PHE A 204 4.73 1.68 -8.05
C PHE A 204 5.17 2.47 -9.29
N CYS A 205 6.33 3.08 -9.18
CA CYS A 205 6.90 4.05 -10.12
C CYS A 205 8.11 3.45 -10.86
N HIS A 206 8.46 4.06 -11.99
CA HIS A 206 9.62 3.67 -12.79
C HIS A 206 10.87 4.50 -12.47
N GLY A 207 10.71 5.60 -11.74
CA GLY A 207 11.80 6.46 -11.29
C GLY A 207 12.02 7.69 -12.18
N ASP A 208 11.18 7.90 -13.19
CA ASP A 208 11.18 9.04 -14.11
C ASP A 208 9.93 9.93 -13.97
N GLU A 209 8.98 9.56 -13.11
CA GLU A 209 7.75 10.31 -12.87
C GLU A 209 8.03 11.71 -12.30
N THR A 210 7.35 12.73 -12.86
CA THR A 210 7.53 14.11 -12.39
C THR A 210 6.72 14.38 -11.12
N PRO A 211 7.16 15.31 -10.25
CA PRO A 211 6.39 15.73 -9.08
C PRO A 211 4.97 16.21 -9.43
N GLU A 212 4.78 16.88 -10.57
CA GLU A 212 3.48 17.33 -11.02
C GLU A 212 2.55 16.14 -11.35
N TRP A 213 3.09 15.07 -11.94
CA TRP A 213 2.33 13.85 -12.20
C TRP A 213 1.94 13.14 -10.90
N MET A 214 2.87 13.02 -9.96
CA MET A 214 2.62 12.45 -8.62
C MET A 214 1.53 13.23 -7.89
N GLN A 215 1.57 14.57 -7.98
CA GLN A 215 0.55 15.43 -7.39
C GLN A 215 -0.85 15.24 -7.99
N HIS A 216 -0.96 15.08 -9.32
CA HIS A 216 -2.25 14.76 -9.95
C HIS A 216 -2.78 13.41 -9.48
N TRP A 217 -1.89 12.43 -9.35
CA TRP A 217 -2.24 11.12 -8.81
C TRP A 217 -2.75 11.16 -7.37
N ALA A 218 -2.02 11.82 -6.48
CA ALA A 218 -2.41 11.97 -5.08
C ALA A 218 -3.78 12.65 -4.96
N ARG A 219 -4.06 13.65 -5.81
CA ARG A 219 -5.37 14.31 -5.88
C ARG A 219 -6.48 13.40 -6.38
N GLU A 220 -6.23 12.60 -7.41
CA GLU A 220 -7.22 11.66 -7.97
C GLU A 220 -7.59 10.56 -6.97
N ILE A 221 -6.59 10.04 -6.25
CA ILE A 221 -6.78 9.02 -5.21
C ILE A 221 -7.45 9.61 -3.96
N ASN A 222 -7.20 10.89 -3.67
CA ASN A 222 -7.84 11.66 -2.60
C ASN A 222 -7.73 10.99 -1.21
N LEU A 223 -6.56 10.44 -0.91
CA LEU A 223 -6.18 10.00 0.42
C LEU A 223 -5.33 11.09 1.10
N SER A 224 -5.12 10.96 2.42
CA SER A 224 -4.26 11.86 3.20
C SER A 224 -2.84 11.86 2.62
N GLU A 225 -2.29 10.67 2.38
CA GLU A 225 -0.98 10.47 1.79
C GLU A 225 -0.97 9.46 0.64
N THR A 226 -0.16 9.74 -0.37
CA THR A 226 0.18 8.82 -1.45
C THR A 226 1.69 8.69 -1.55
N ALA A 227 2.19 7.47 -1.40
CA ALA A 227 3.59 7.15 -1.54
C ALA A 227 3.90 6.65 -2.95
N PHE A 228 4.99 7.13 -3.54
CA PHE A 228 5.47 6.75 -4.86
C PHE A 228 6.80 6.00 -4.66
N VAL A 229 6.82 4.72 -5.03
CA VAL A 229 7.96 3.83 -4.78
C VAL A 229 8.69 3.57 -6.08
N SER A 230 9.97 3.93 -6.13
CA SER A 230 10.84 3.69 -7.29
C SER A 230 12.01 2.75 -6.93
N PRO A 231 12.51 1.94 -7.88
CA PRO A 231 13.74 1.18 -7.68
C PRO A 231 14.91 2.12 -7.34
N LEU A 232 15.75 1.77 -6.36
CA LEU A 232 17.01 2.48 -6.15
C LEU A 232 17.90 2.32 -7.39
N SER A 233 18.49 3.41 -7.87
CA SER A 233 19.53 3.38 -8.90
C SER A 233 20.62 2.38 -8.50
N PRO A 234 21.22 1.60 -9.44
CA PRO A 234 22.22 0.56 -9.15
C PRO A 234 23.50 1.06 -8.44
N SER A 235 23.63 2.35 -8.15
CA SER A 235 24.74 2.97 -7.43
C SER A 235 24.61 2.95 -5.89
N HIS A 236 23.55 2.41 -5.30
CA HIS A 236 23.43 2.26 -3.84
C HIS A 236 23.54 0.78 -3.41
N PRO A 237 24.49 0.42 -2.51
CA PRO A 237 24.60 -0.96 -2.06
C PRO A 237 23.39 -1.34 -1.19
N PRO A 238 22.74 -2.50 -1.40
CA PRO A 238 21.64 -2.94 -0.55
C PRO A 238 22.15 -3.17 0.87
N SER A 239 21.48 -2.58 1.87
CA SER A 239 21.71 -2.92 3.27
C SER A 239 21.33 -4.39 3.49
N SER A 240 22.30 -5.16 3.97
CA SER A 240 22.24 -6.62 4.01
C SER A 240 21.19 -7.09 5.01
N SER A 241 20.16 -7.82 4.54
CA SER A 241 19.61 -9.05 5.16
C SER A 241 18.20 -9.41 4.63
N TYR A 242 18.11 -10.01 3.45
CA TYR A 242 16.93 -10.81 3.06
C TYR A 242 17.36 -12.13 2.39
N PRO A 243 16.93 -13.29 2.89
CA PRO A 243 17.20 -14.56 2.24
C PRO A 243 16.40 -14.70 0.94
N SER A 244 17.12 -15.07 -0.13
CA SER A 244 16.72 -15.12 -1.56
C SER A 244 15.53 -16.04 -1.92
N SER A 245 14.83 -16.66 -0.96
CA SER A 245 13.87 -17.74 -1.18
C SER A 245 12.41 -17.43 -0.81
N SER A 246 12.06 -16.17 -0.54
CA SER A 246 10.68 -15.76 -0.25
C SER A 246 10.11 -14.86 -1.37
N PRO A 247 8.80 -14.90 -1.66
CA PRO A 247 8.17 -13.89 -2.50
C PRO A 247 8.44 -12.49 -1.92
N PRO A 248 8.65 -11.45 -2.74
CA PRO A 248 8.81 -10.10 -2.23
C PRO A 248 7.54 -9.72 -1.45
N PRO A 249 7.68 -8.99 -0.32
CA PRO A 249 6.52 -8.57 0.45
C PRO A 249 5.59 -7.68 -0.40
N PRO A 250 4.28 -7.60 -0.09
CA PRO A 250 3.37 -6.63 -0.71
C PRO A 250 3.67 -5.17 -0.32
N PHE A 251 4.76 -4.95 0.42
CA PHE A 251 5.26 -3.69 0.94
C PHE A 251 6.62 -3.40 0.30
N PRO A 252 7.09 -2.15 0.28
CA PRO A 252 8.43 -1.83 -0.23
C PRO A 252 9.48 -2.69 0.47
N SER A 253 10.33 -3.36 -0.31
CA SER A 253 11.47 -4.10 0.23
C SER A 253 12.58 -3.13 0.67
N ALA A 254 13.43 -3.57 1.60
CA ALA A 254 14.65 -2.87 1.99
C ALA A 254 15.40 -2.37 0.74
N GLY A 255 15.59 -1.05 0.65
CA GLY A 255 16.27 -0.40 -0.49
C GLY A 255 15.36 0.03 -1.63
N SER A 256 14.21 0.66 -1.35
CA SER A 256 13.38 1.37 -2.35
C SER A 256 13.36 2.86 -2.02
N ARG A 257 13.40 3.75 -3.04
CA ARG A 257 13.19 5.19 -2.79
C ARG A 257 11.70 5.44 -2.62
N LEU A 258 11.33 6.12 -1.54
CA LEU A 258 9.97 6.53 -1.24
C LEU A 258 9.84 8.04 -1.43
N ASP A 259 9.00 8.47 -2.37
CA ASP A 259 8.57 9.86 -2.51
C ASP A 259 7.15 9.97 -1.95
N LEU A 260 6.96 10.75 -0.88
CA LEU A 260 5.63 11.00 -0.30
C LEU A 260 5.01 12.24 -0.92
N THR A 261 3.71 12.19 -1.23
CA THR A 261 2.96 13.35 -1.73
C THR A 261 1.55 13.34 -1.16
N SER A 262 1.18 14.46 -0.53
CA SER A 262 -0.18 14.69 -0.06
C SER A 262 -1.10 15.13 -1.19
N SER A 263 -2.39 14.84 -1.08
CA SER A 263 -3.42 15.29 -2.04
C SER A 263 -3.57 16.82 -2.09
N MET A 264 -3.12 17.55 -1.06
CA MET A 264 -3.37 18.98 -0.86
C MET A 264 -2.24 19.90 -1.38
N GLY A 265 -1.02 19.39 -1.62
CA GLY A 265 0.06 20.14 -2.27
C GLY A 265 1.40 20.15 -1.53
N ARG A 266 2.50 20.11 -2.31
CA ARG A 266 3.94 20.18 -1.97
C ARG A 266 4.29 20.17 -0.49
N GLU A 267 4.45 18.96 0.05
CA GLU A 267 5.55 18.69 0.96
C GLU A 267 6.70 18.21 0.08
N GLU A 268 7.85 18.87 0.16
CA GLU A 268 9.06 18.44 -0.55
C GLU A 268 9.36 17.00 -0.11
N GLY A 269 9.44 16.08 -1.07
CA GLY A 269 9.52 14.65 -0.82
C GLY A 269 10.57 14.32 0.23
N GLU A 270 10.11 13.79 1.37
CA GLU A 270 11.02 13.25 2.37
C GLU A 270 11.56 11.90 1.84
N GLU A 271 12.85 11.87 1.51
CA GLU A 271 13.53 10.63 1.13
C GLU A 271 13.64 9.72 2.36
N GLY A 272 12.84 8.65 2.39
CA GLY A 272 12.90 7.62 3.41
C GLY A 272 13.33 6.27 2.83
N GLU A 273 14.11 5.48 3.57
CA GLU A 273 14.32 4.07 3.28
C GLU A 273 13.25 3.22 3.96
N ALA A 274 12.46 2.50 3.16
CA ALA A 274 11.51 1.52 3.68
C ALA A 274 12.18 0.15 3.85
N GLY A 275 12.05 -0.45 5.03
CA GLY A 275 12.50 -1.82 5.31
C GLY A 275 11.62 -2.51 6.35
N GLY A 276 11.17 -3.74 6.08
CA GLY A 276 10.35 -4.49 7.02
C GLY A 276 9.97 -5.90 6.57
N GLY A 277 9.91 -6.83 7.52
CA GLY A 277 9.36 -8.18 7.34
C GLY A 277 7.83 -8.17 7.25
N ARG A 278 7.19 -9.31 6.95
CA ARG A 278 5.74 -9.44 6.67
C ARG A 278 4.87 -8.56 7.58
N GLY A 279 4.26 -7.52 7.01
CA GLY A 279 3.28 -6.65 7.69
C GLY A 279 3.85 -5.37 8.30
N TRP A 280 5.17 -5.22 8.43
CA TRP A 280 5.76 -4.03 9.05
C TRP A 280 6.28 -3.02 8.01
N ILE A 281 6.01 -1.74 8.25
CA ILE A 281 6.65 -0.62 7.57
C ILE A 281 7.58 0.09 8.55
N SER A 282 8.75 0.52 8.07
CA SER A 282 9.68 1.40 8.77
C SER A 282 9.97 2.59 7.88
N LEU A 283 10.02 3.77 8.46
CA LEU A 283 10.32 5.04 7.80
C LEU A 283 11.32 5.81 8.66
N ASP A 284 12.19 6.59 8.04
CA ASP A 284 13.22 7.35 8.74
C ASP A 284 13.24 8.79 8.25
N PHE A 285 12.91 9.70 9.15
CA PHE A 285 12.65 11.11 8.87
C PHE A 285 13.58 12.01 9.68
N PRO A 286 13.88 13.22 9.20
CA PRO A 286 14.43 14.27 10.05
C PRO A 286 13.52 14.50 11.28
N ALA A 287 14.12 14.68 12.45
CA ALA A 287 13.38 15.15 13.61
C ALA A 287 12.89 16.59 13.37
N GLU A 288 11.66 16.90 13.77
CA GLU A 288 11.10 18.25 13.76
C GLU A 288 10.85 18.72 15.20
N PRO A 289 11.90 19.00 15.99
CA PRO A 289 11.74 19.43 17.37
C PRO A 289 10.89 20.71 17.45
N VAL A 290 9.97 20.72 18.40
CA VAL A 290 9.12 21.89 18.65
C VAL A 290 9.84 22.89 19.53
N VAL A 291 9.70 24.16 19.20
CA VAL A 291 10.16 25.26 20.02
C VAL A 291 8.96 25.79 20.81
N PRO A 292 9.09 26.17 22.10
CA PRO A 292 8.02 26.85 22.80
C PRO A 292 7.52 28.02 21.96
N ASP A 293 6.20 28.13 21.82
CA ASP A 293 5.60 29.20 21.02
C ASP A 293 6.08 30.54 21.61
N GLY A 294 6.92 31.28 20.85
CA GLY A 294 7.59 32.51 21.30
C GLY A 294 9.13 32.59 21.19
N GLU A 295 9.86 31.53 20.81
CA GLU A 295 11.29 31.68 20.44
C GLU A 295 11.49 31.56 18.92
N GLY A 296 11.81 32.69 18.26
CA GLY A 296 12.39 32.71 16.90
C GLY A 296 11.50 33.09 15.72
N LEU A 297 10.18 33.30 15.88
CA LEU A 297 9.27 33.76 14.80
C LEU A 297 8.16 34.68 15.37
N GLY A 298 8.05 35.92 14.86
CA GLY A 298 6.89 36.82 15.06
C GLY A 298 6.83 37.70 16.32
N ASP A 299 6.03 38.79 16.26
CA ASP A 299 5.76 39.76 17.35
C ASP A 299 4.93 39.10 18.48
N GLU A 300 5.09 39.55 19.75
CA GLU A 300 4.39 38.99 20.94
C GLU A 300 2.85 38.96 20.81
N GLU A 301 2.27 39.82 19.96
CA GLU A 301 0.83 39.93 19.70
C GLU A 301 0.28 38.73 18.92
N GLU A 302 1.06 38.19 17.98
CA GLU A 302 0.70 37.01 17.17
C GLU A 302 0.66 35.74 18.05
N ARG A 303 1.60 35.64 18.99
CA ARG A 303 1.70 34.59 20.00
C ARG A 303 0.47 34.53 20.93
N GLY A 304 0.04 35.69 21.45
CA GLY A 304 -1.15 35.77 22.30
C GLY A 304 -2.42 35.39 21.55
N ARG A 305 -2.48 35.69 20.25
CA ARG A 305 -3.60 35.37 19.39
C ARG A 305 -3.74 33.87 19.15
N ASP A 306 -2.69 33.16 18.76
CA ASP A 306 -2.77 31.73 18.47
C ASP A 306 -3.07 30.89 19.72
N LEU A 307 -2.46 31.25 20.86
CA LEU A 307 -2.79 30.62 22.13
C LEU A 307 -4.28 30.80 22.50
N GLY A 308 -4.83 31.99 22.25
CA GLY A 308 -6.25 32.28 22.43
C GLY A 308 -7.13 31.43 21.51
N LEU A 309 -6.78 31.37 20.23
CA LEU A 309 -7.50 30.57 19.23
C LEU A 309 -7.46 29.07 19.55
N VAL A 310 -6.30 28.53 19.97
CA VAL A 310 -6.17 27.13 20.39
C VAL A 310 -7.09 26.83 21.58
N ARG A 311 -7.09 27.69 22.60
CA ARG A 311 -7.93 27.50 23.78
C ARG A 311 -9.41 27.52 23.43
N GLU A 312 -9.83 28.50 22.64
CA GLU A 312 -11.22 28.63 22.19
C GLU A 312 -11.64 27.43 21.33
N ALA A 313 -10.82 27.07 20.34
CA ALA A 313 -11.12 25.99 19.40
C ALA A 313 -11.22 24.62 20.06
N LEU A 314 -10.36 24.36 21.05
CA LEU A 314 -10.31 23.09 21.78
C LEU A 314 -11.26 23.06 22.99
N HIS A 315 -12.09 24.10 23.19
CA HIS A 315 -13.00 24.25 24.33
C HIS A 315 -12.29 24.13 25.68
N LEU A 316 -11.08 24.69 25.76
CA LEU A 316 -10.27 24.77 26.97
C LEU A 316 -10.70 26.00 27.78
N GLU A 317 -11.98 26.08 28.16
CA GLU A 317 -12.43 27.14 29.06
C GLU A 317 -11.76 26.98 30.43
N ASP A 318 -11.23 28.10 30.94
CA ASP A 318 -10.43 28.19 32.17
C ASP A 318 -11.16 27.53 33.35
N GLU A 319 -10.59 26.44 33.88
CA GLU A 319 -10.89 25.95 35.22
C GLU A 319 -10.38 26.98 36.25
N GLY A 320 -11.14 28.07 36.38
CA GLY A 320 -11.24 28.97 37.51
C GLY A 320 -9.94 29.49 38.15
N ALA A 321 -9.66 30.77 37.91
CA ALA A 321 -9.38 31.68 39.01
C ALA A 321 -10.53 31.57 40.05
N GLY A 322 -10.40 30.65 41.02
CA GLY A 322 -11.52 30.25 41.86
C GLY A 322 -11.12 29.39 43.05
N GLY A 323 -10.35 29.96 43.97
CA GLY A 323 -10.22 29.49 45.35
C GLY A 323 -9.05 28.55 45.62
N GLU A 324 -8.11 29.02 46.43
CA GLU A 324 -7.22 28.19 47.23
C GLU A 324 -8.06 27.10 47.93
N ARG A 325 -7.98 25.87 47.43
CA ARG A 325 -8.31 24.69 48.23
C ARG A 325 -6.99 24.09 48.69
N GLU A 326 -6.68 24.33 49.95
CA GLU A 326 -5.66 23.59 50.68
C GLU A 326 -6.01 22.10 50.66
N GLY A 327 -5.10 21.29 50.12
CA GLY A 327 -5.05 19.85 50.35
C GLY A 327 -5.33 18.97 49.13
N GLY A 328 -4.25 18.60 48.42
CA GLY A 328 -4.19 17.35 47.66
C GLY A 328 -3.96 17.51 46.15
N ASP A 329 -2.67 17.46 45.79
CA ASP A 329 -2.07 17.34 44.46
C ASP A 329 -1.93 18.63 43.62
N ALA A 330 -0.71 18.87 43.19
CA ALA A 330 -0.25 20.15 42.66
C ALA A 330 -0.67 20.34 41.20
N GLY A 331 -1.53 21.35 40.98
CA GLY A 331 -1.58 22.28 39.85
C GLY A 331 -1.13 21.83 38.47
N GLY A 332 -2.06 21.83 37.52
CA GLY A 332 -1.74 21.93 36.09
C GLY A 332 -3.02 22.16 35.30
N GLY A 333 -3.23 23.36 34.79
CA GLY A 333 -4.39 23.69 33.96
C GLY A 333 -4.56 22.72 32.77
N ALA A 334 -5.73 22.75 32.15
CA ALA A 334 -6.06 21.88 31.01
C ALA A 334 -4.99 21.90 29.90
N LEU A 335 -4.36 23.06 29.68
CA LEU A 335 -3.26 23.28 28.76
C LEU A 335 -1.92 23.30 29.50
N LYS A 336 -1.00 22.41 29.11
CA LYS A 336 0.34 22.28 29.72
C LYS A 336 1.44 22.97 28.90
N PHE A 337 1.39 22.89 27.58
CA PHE A 337 2.39 23.47 26.70
C PHE A 337 1.81 23.77 25.32
N VAL A 338 2.32 24.82 24.68
CA VAL A 338 2.12 25.10 23.25
C VAL A 338 3.48 25.39 22.64
N GLY A 339 3.76 24.71 21.54
CA GLY A 339 4.98 24.88 20.77
C GLY A 339 4.71 24.84 19.28
N ARG A 340 5.72 25.20 18.49
CA ARG A 340 5.65 25.18 17.04
C ARG A 340 6.80 24.38 16.45
N SER A 341 6.48 23.57 15.45
CA SER A 341 7.46 23.08 14.50
C SER A 341 7.56 24.07 13.33
N ARG A 342 8.29 23.69 12.28
CA ARG A 342 8.36 24.46 11.03
C ARG A 342 7.00 24.66 10.36
N VAL A 343 6.08 23.71 10.53
CA VAL A 343 4.80 23.69 9.83
C VAL A 343 3.58 23.46 10.72
N ASP A 344 3.72 22.89 11.93
CA ASP A 344 2.60 22.56 12.82
C ASP A 344 2.67 23.27 14.18
N VAL A 345 1.53 23.34 14.85
CA VAL A 345 1.41 23.71 16.27
C VAL A 345 1.24 22.45 17.11
N LEU A 346 2.09 22.26 18.13
CA LEU A 346 1.95 21.20 19.14
C LEU A 346 1.28 21.76 20.41
N VAL A 347 0.22 21.10 20.85
CA VAL A 347 -0.56 21.45 22.04
C VAL A 347 -0.55 20.27 23.00
N VAL A 348 0.06 20.44 24.17
CA VAL A 348 0.13 19.40 25.19
C VAL A 348 -0.92 19.68 26.25
N LEU A 349 -1.79 18.72 26.47
CA LEU A 349 -2.91 18.81 27.41
C LEU A 349 -2.68 17.93 28.64
N SER A 350 -3.44 18.21 29.70
CA SER A 350 -3.66 17.20 30.74
C SER A 350 -4.43 16.01 30.18
N ARG A 351 -4.27 14.82 30.78
CA ARG A 351 -5.00 13.61 30.37
C ARG A 351 -6.51 13.82 30.40
N ALA A 352 -7.02 14.45 31.46
CA ALA A 352 -8.45 14.76 31.58
C ALA A 352 -8.96 15.68 30.46
N ALA A 353 -8.18 16.70 30.06
CA ALA A 353 -8.56 17.59 28.96
C ALA A 353 -8.51 16.87 27.60
N PHE A 354 -7.52 16.01 27.38
CA PHE A 354 -7.42 15.18 26.17
C PHE A 354 -8.58 14.18 26.05
N ASP A 355 -8.94 13.51 27.15
CA ASP A 355 -10.08 12.56 27.18
C ASP A 355 -11.41 13.27 26.87
N ARG A 356 -11.60 14.51 27.37
CA ARG A 356 -12.76 15.35 26.99
C ARG A 356 -12.76 15.62 25.48
N LEU A 357 -11.61 15.94 24.90
CA LEU A 357 -11.48 16.17 23.46
C LEU A 357 -11.86 14.93 22.64
N CYS A 358 -11.58 13.71 23.13
CA CYS A 358 -11.98 12.46 22.45
C CYS A 358 -13.51 12.34 22.29
N THR A 359 -14.29 13.07 23.08
CA THR A 359 -15.76 13.09 23.01
C THR A 359 -16.34 14.38 22.42
N ARG A 360 -15.53 15.44 22.27
CA ARG A 360 -15.96 16.78 21.85
C ARG A 360 -15.15 17.25 20.64
N VAL A 361 -15.83 17.58 19.55
CA VAL A 361 -15.16 18.00 18.31
C VAL A 361 -14.62 19.43 18.47
N PRO A 362 -13.35 19.70 18.11
CA PRO A 362 -12.83 21.06 18.04
C PRO A 362 -13.65 21.96 17.11
N ASP A 363 -13.63 23.27 17.36
CA ASP A 363 -14.12 24.24 16.38
C ASP A 363 -13.11 24.40 15.23
N MET A 364 -13.41 23.73 14.11
CA MET A 364 -12.56 23.74 12.93
C MET A 364 -12.45 25.13 12.29
N GLY A 365 -13.49 25.97 12.40
CA GLY A 365 -13.47 27.33 11.85
C GLY A 365 -12.57 28.28 12.65
N ILE A 366 -12.32 27.96 13.92
CA ILE A 366 -11.31 28.67 14.73
C ILE A 366 -9.92 28.11 14.46
N LEU A 367 -9.76 26.78 14.41
CA LEU A 367 -8.48 26.14 14.07
C LEU A 367 -7.96 26.57 12.68
N GLU A 368 -8.86 26.79 11.70
CA GLU A 368 -8.50 27.27 10.36
C GLU A 368 -7.86 28.68 10.37
N LYS A 369 -8.10 29.48 11.42
CA LYS A 369 -7.52 30.82 11.55
C LYS A 369 -6.08 30.80 12.05
N ILE A 370 -5.59 29.68 12.56
CA ILE A 370 -4.22 29.52 13.05
C ILE A 370 -3.30 29.34 11.84
N ASP A 371 -2.21 30.09 11.77
CA ASP A 371 -1.26 29.99 10.66
C ASP A 371 -0.30 28.82 10.85
N CYS A 372 -0.79 27.63 10.47
CA CYS A 372 -0.05 26.37 10.46
C CYS A 372 -0.67 25.37 9.47
N ARG A 373 0.07 24.33 9.12
CA ARG A 373 -0.45 23.14 8.42
C ARG A 373 -1.47 22.42 9.29
N GLY A 374 -1.09 22.03 10.51
CA GLY A 374 -1.97 21.35 11.45
C GLY A 374 -1.70 21.64 12.91
N VAL A 375 -2.67 21.30 13.74
CA VAL A 375 -2.61 21.35 15.20
C VAL A 375 -2.53 19.91 15.71
N ILE A 376 -1.38 19.56 16.27
CA ILE A 376 -1.12 18.29 16.96
C ILE A 376 -1.53 18.48 18.42
N VAL A 377 -2.57 17.77 18.87
CA VAL A 377 -2.94 17.75 20.29
C VAL A 377 -2.42 16.47 20.91
N THR A 378 -1.74 16.54 22.05
CA THR A 378 -1.13 15.37 22.70
C THR A 378 -1.24 15.39 24.22
N CYS A 379 -1.16 14.22 24.84
CA CYS A 379 -0.96 14.10 26.29
C CYS A 379 -0.12 12.86 26.61
N GLN A 380 0.39 12.81 27.83
CA GLN A 380 1.11 11.64 28.32
C GLN A 380 0.16 10.44 28.40
N GLY A 381 0.61 9.28 27.90
CA GLY A 381 -0.07 8.01 28.00
C GLY A 381 0.32 7.26 29.28
N GLU A 382 -0.25 6.07 29.48
CA GLU A 382 0.05 5.24 30.66
C GLU A 382 1.37 4.48 30.53
N GLY A 383 1.80 4.18 29.30
CA GLY A 383 3.07 3.52 29.03
C GLY A 383 3.24 2.21 29.79
N LYS A 384 2.19 1.37 29.88
CA LYS A 384 2.30 0.06 30.52
C LYS A 384 3.31 -0.79 29.74
N ASP A 385 4.51 -0.95 30.30
CA ASP A 385 5.58 -1.78 29.76
C ASP A 385 5.10 -3.24 29.72
N GLY A 386 4.64 -3.72 28.57
CA GLY A 386 4.33 -5.14 28.36
C GLY A 386 3.33 -5.41 27.23
N ALA A 387 3.84 -5.89 26.09
CA ALA A 387 3.12 -6.80 25.20
C ALA A 387 4.05 -7.37 24.10
N GLU A 388 5.00 -8.22 24.49
CA GLU A 388 5.25 -9.40 23.66
C GLU A 388 4.16 -10.42 24.00
N GLY A 389 3.36 -10.81 23.01
CA GLY A 389 2.41 -11.92 23.13
C GLY A 389 1.02 -11.56 23.67
N ALA A 390 0.10 -11.28 22.75
CA ALA A 390 -1.31 -11.62 22.94
C ALA A 390 -1.90 -11.83 21.54
N GLU A 391 -1.77 -13.06 21.03
CA GLU A 391 -2.75 -13.57 20.06
C GLU A 391 -4.10 -13.57 20.78
N GLU A 392 -5.15 -12.94 20.22
CA GLU A 392 -6.50 -13.33 20.62
C GLU A 392 -7.57 -12.96 19.59
N GLU A 393 -8.46 -13.93 19.43
CA GLU A 393 -9.53 -14.04 18.47
C GLU A 393 -10.66 -13.03 18.69
N GLY A 394 -11.30 -12.61 17.59
CA GLY A 394 -12.74 -12.37 17.56
C GLY A 394 -13.26 -11.05 18.13
N ASN A 395 -13.70 -10.18 17.20
CA ASN A 395 -14.65 -9.08 17.42
C ASN A 395 -14.06 -7.82 18.13
N GLY A 396 -13.07 -7.17 17.51
CA GLY A 396 -12.07 -6.36 18.25
C GLY A 396 -12.02 -4.84 18.07
N GLY A 397 -12.84 -4.18 17.25
CA GLY A 397 -12.60 -2.76 16.88
C GLY A 397 -12.46 -1.79 18.08
N ARG A 398 -13.37 -1.85 19.05
CA ARG A 398 -13.39 -0.94 20.22
C ARG A 398 -12.43 -1.35 21.34
N LYS A 399 -12.29 -2.67 21.56
CA LYS A 399 -11.38 -3.24 22.56
C LYS A 399 -9.91 -3.01 22.19
N LEU A 400 -9.60 -2.97 20.89
CA LEU A 400 -8.25 -2.65 20.39
C LEU A 400 -7.86 -1.18 20.60
N GLN A 401 -8.80 -0.22 20.46
CA GLN A 401 -8.52 1.19 20.76
C GLN A 401 -8.22 1.41 22.24
N GLU A 402 -9.03 0.85 23.14
CA GLU A 402 -8.82 0.92 24.60
C GLU A 402 -7.48 0.27 24.99
N SER A 403 -7.18 -0.91 24.46
CA SER A 403 -5.89 -1.58 24.71
C SER A 403 -4.69 -0.82 24.13
N GLY A 404 -4.89 -0.06 23.04
CA GLY A 404 -3.86 0.77 22.43
C GLY A 404 -3.53 1.99 23.29
N MET A 405 -4.54 2.70 23.78
CA MET A 405 -4.36 3.88 24.64
C MET A 405 -3.64 3.53 25.95
N GLU A 406 -3.92 2.37 26.54
CA GLU A 406 -3.25 1.94 27.78
C GLU A 406 -1.77 1.56 27.59
N ARG A 407 -1.39 1.10 26.40
CA ARG A 407 -0.02 0.66 26.07
C ARG A 407 0.87 1.80 25.56
N ALA A 408 0.28 2.91 25.14
CA ALA A 408 1.01 4.02 24.56
C ALA A 408 1.68 4.90 25.62
N HIS A 409 2.89 5.35 25.32
CA HIS A 409 3.63 6.33 26.11
C HIS A 409 3.07 7.74 25.97
N PHE A 410 2.50 8.06 24.81
CA PHE A 410 1.79 9.31 24.55
C PHE A 410 0.60 9.07 23.62
N LEU A 411 -0.40 9.93 23.76
CA LEU A 411 -1.59 9.96 22.92
C LEU A 411 -1.55 11.20 22.04
N SER A 412 -2.08 11.11 20.82
CA SER A 412 -2.15 12.25 19.91
C SER A 412 -3.46 12.32 19.13
N ARG A 413 -3.77 13.51 18.62
CA ARG A 413 -4.77 13.77 17.57
C ARG A 413 -4.21 14.85 16.66
N PHE A 414 -4.60 14.85 15.39
CA PHE A 414 -4.10 15.79 14.39
C PHE A 414 -5.25 16.42 13.61
N PHE A 415 -5.29 17.74 13.56
CA PHE A 415 -6.32 18.52 12.88
C PHE A 415 -5.67 19.49 11.90
N ALA A 416 -6.07 19.49 10.62
CA ALA A 416 -5.46 20.35 9.60
C ALA A 416 -6.54 20.97 8.68
N PRO A 417 -7.45 21.79 9.22
CA PRO A 417 -8.60 22.32 8.47
C PRO A 417 -8.20 23.23 7.30
N ARG A 418 -7.07 23.95 7.38
CA ARG A 418 -6.53 24.74 6.25
C ARG A 418 -6.13 23.87 5.06
N CYS A 419 -5.78 22.63 5.33
CA CYS A 419 -5.53 21.60 4.35
C CYS A 419 -6.79 20.79 4.07
N GLY A 420 -8.01 21.27 4.37
CA GLY A 420 -9.26 20.52 4.15
C GLY A 420 -9.39 19.20 4.96
N ILE A 421 -8.47 18.92 5.89
CA ILE A 421 -8.48 17.72 6.72
C ILE A 421 -9.07 18.07 8.08
N VAL A 422 -10.32 17.65 8.31
CA VAL A 422 -10.99 17.85 9.61
C VAL A 422 -10.20 17.17 10.72
N GLU A 423 -9.82 15.91 10.52
CA GLU A 423 -8.96 15.13 11.42
C GLU A 423 -8.28 14.03 10.60
N ASP A 424 -6.95 13.92 10.73
CA ASP A 424 -6.19 12.85 10.06
C ASP A 424 -6.18 11.59 10.95
N PRO A 425 -6.37 10.37 10.39
CA PRO A 425 -6.47 9.17 11.19
C PRO A 425 -5.21 8.79 11.98
N VAL A 426 -4.05 8.79 11.31
CA VAL A 426 -2.71 8.57 11.91
C VAL A 426 -1.67 9.31 11.09
N THR A 427 -1.02 10.30 11.69
CA THR A 427 -0.16 11.25 10.96
C THR A 427 1.30 10.92 11.24
N GLY A 428 1.98 10.28 10.28
CA GLY A 428 3.39 9.90 10.42
C GLY A 428 4.31 11.09 10.71
N SER A 429 4.19 12.16 9.91
CA SER A 429 5.01 13.38 10.06
C SER A 429 4.81 14.09 11.41
N ALA A 430 3.60 14.07 11.98
CA ALA A 430 3.37 14.59 13.33
C ALA A 430 4.19 13.85 14.39
N HIS A 431 4.53 12.57 14.18
CA HIS A 431 5.37 11.81 15.10
C HIS A 431 6.85 12.25 15.05
N CYS A 432 7.28 12.94 14.00
CA CYS A 432 8.59 13.60 13.94
C CYS A 432 8.69 14.79 14.90
N CYS A 433 7.55 15.40 15.26
CA CYS A 433 7.43 16.42 16.32
C CYS A 433 7.22 15.81 17.70
N LEU A 434 6.36 14.78 17.80
CA LEU A 434 6.00 14.14 19.08
C LEU A 434 7.18 13.36 19.68
N ALA A 435 7.98 12.67 18.86
CA ALA A 435 9.04 11.81 19.35
C ALA A 435 10.14 12.59 20.12
N PRO A 436 10.71 13.70 19.59
CA PRO A 436 11.67 14.50 20.35
C PRO A 436 11.08 15.08 21.64
N TYR A 437 9.86 15.62 21.59
CA TYR A 437 9.19 16.20 22.75
C TYR A 437 9.01 15.17 23.88
N TRP A 438 8.35 14.04 23.59
CA TRP A 438 8.09 13.02 24.60
C TRP A 438 9.35 12.25 25.03
N ALA A 439 10.37 12.16 24.17
CA ALA A 439 11.65 11.58 24.56
C ALA A 439 12.34 12.43 25.64
N GLY A 440 12.28 13.76 25.52
CA GLY A 440 12.76 14.70 26.53
C GLY A 440 11.97 14.61 27.83
N GLU A 441 10.64 14.65 27.76
CA GLU A 441 9.77 14.61 28.94
C GLU A 441 9.84 13.28 29.70
N LEU A 442 9.96 12.16 28.99
CA LEU A 442 9.94 10.81 29.58
C LEU A 442 11.33 10.21 29.81
N GLY A 443 12.39 10.81 29.28
CA GLY A 443 13.74 10.27 29.32
C GLY A 443 13.89 8.92 28.59
N LYS A 444 13.03 8.63 27.61
CA LYS A 444 13.03 7.39 26.82
C LYS A 444 13.36 7.68 25.35
N ARG A 445 14.17 6.82 24.70
CA ARG A 445 14.53 6.95 23.27
C ARG A 445 13.60 6.20 22.33
N GLU A 446 13.04 5.10 22.81
CA GLU A 446 12.02 4.34 22.10
C GLU A 446 10.68 4.54 22.80
N LEU A 447 9.70 4.96 22.02
CA LEU A 447 8.38 5.32 22.48
C LEU A 447 7.33 4.69 21.58
N VAL A 448 6.11 4.69 22.08
CA VAL A 448 4.95 4.15 21.40
C VAL A 448 3.86 5.21 21.50
N GLY A 449 3.48 5.77 20.36
CA GLY A 449 2.42 6.76 20.24
C GLY A 449 1.13 6.11 19.75
N TYR A 450 0.01 6.56 20.30
CA TYR A 450 -1.32 6.18 19.79
C TYR A 450 -2.10 7.41 19.35
N GLN A 451 -2.44 7.48 18.06
CA GLN A 451 -3.28 8.56 17.53
C GLN A 451 -4.74 8.19 17.70
N ALA A 452 -5.42 8.87 18.63
CA ALA A 452 -6.78 8.59 19.08
C ALA A 452 -7.85 9.22 18.18
N SER A 453 -7.72 9.02 16.86
CA SER A 453 -8.77 9.35 15.90
C SER A 453 -9.89 8.29 15.93
N LYS A 454 -10.95 8.50 15.15
CA LYS A 454 -12.02 7.48 14.98
C LYS A 454 -11.51 6.14 14.49
N ARG A 455 -10.46 6.10 13.65
CA ARG A 455 -9.86 4.85 13.15
C ARG A 455 -8.84 4.30 14.14
N GLY A 456 -8.09 5.17 14.80
CA GLY A 456 -7.07 4.81 15.77
C GLY A 456 -5.85 4.16 15.11
N GLY A 457 -4.65 4.39 15.64
CA GLY A 457 -3.46 3.68 15.16
C GLY A 457 -2.24 3.83 16.05
N MET A 458 -1.35 2.86 15.94
CA MET A 458 -0.19 2.69 16.79
C MET A 458 1.10 2.92 16.00
N VAL A 459 1.89 3.90 16.44
CA VAL A 459 3.17 4.25 15.82
C VAL A 459 4.28 4.04 16.83
N ARG A 460 5.24 3.18 16.51
CA ARG A 460 6.47 3.04 17.30
C ARG A 460 7.48 4.03 16.77
N VAL A 461 8.18 4.69 17.68
CA VAL A 461 9.14 5.74 17.32
C VAL A 461 10.44 5.52 18.07
N ARG A 462 11.56 5.78 17.39
CA ARG A 462 12.89 5.87 17.98
C ARG A 462 13.45 7.22 17.63
N TYR A 463 13.75 8.01 18.64
CA TYR A 463 14.42 9.30 18.47
C TYR A 463 15.93 9.13 18.66
N ASP A 464 16.70 9.49 17.63
CA ASP A 464 18.15 9.64 17.72
C ASP A 464 18.49 11.13 17.75
N GLU A 465 18.70 11.63 18.98
CA GLU A 465 19.07 13.02 19.23
C GLU A 465 20.42 13.40 18.58
N GLY A 466 21.37 12.47 18.49
CA GLY A 466 22.69 12.73 17.91
C GLY A 466 22.65 12.88 16.39
N ALA A 467 21.77 12.13 15.73
CA ALA A 467 21.54 12.23 14.30
C ALA A 467 20.44 13.25 13.92
N SER A 468 19.69 13.76 14.90
CA SER A 468 18.46 14.55 14.69
C SER A 468 17.47 13.84 13.77
N ARG A 469 17.23 12.55 14.02
CA ARG A 469 16.33 11.70 13.21
C ARG A 469 15.31 10.96 14.05
N VAL A 470 14.15 10.70 13.45
CA VAL A 470 13.07 9.92 14.02
C VAL A 470 12.78 8.76 13.09
N CYS A 471 13.05 7.55 13.58
CA CYS A 471 12.60 6.34 12.90
C CYS A 471 11.20 5.97 13.40
N LEU A 472 10.25 5.82 12.48
CA LEU A 472 8.88 5.41 12.73
C LEU A 472 8.68 3.99 12.20
N TRP A 473 7.99 3.14 12.94
CA TRP A 473 7.57 1.85 12.41
C TRP A 473 6.22 1.40 12.96
N GLY A 474 5.53 0.58 12.19
CA GLY A 474 4.23 0.06 12.55
C GLY A 474 3.76 -1.02 11.59
N GLN A 475 2.67 -1.68 11.96
CA GLN A 475 2.02 -2.67 11.11
C GLN A 475 1.22 -1.99 10.01
N ALA A 476 1.07 -2.65 8.87
CA ALA A 476 0.24 -2.22 7.78
C ALA A 476 -0.54 -3.40 7.22
N VAL A 477 -1.80 -3.15 6.84
CA VAL A 477 -2.69 -4.16 6.26
C VAL A 477 -3.01 -3.77 4.83
N LEU A 478 -2.83 -4.71 3.89
CA LEU A 478 -3.29 -4.53 2.51
C LEU A 478 -4.83 -4.55 2.48
N VAL A 479 -5.44 -3.45 2.02
CA VAL A 479 -6.91 -3.31 1.91
C VAL A 479 -7.37 -3.61 0.49
N LYS A 480 -6.69 -3.03 -0.50
CA LYS A 480 -7.03 -3.17 -1.92
C LYS A 480 -5.77 -3.07 -2.76
N SER A 481 -5.75 -3.77 -3.89
CA SER A 481 -4.80 -3.53 -4.97
C SER A 481 -5.55 -3.20 -6.25
N GLY A 482 -4.91 -2.46 -7.16
CA GLY A 482 -5.55 -2.06 -8.40
C GLY A 482 -4.61 -1.33 -9.35
N TRP A 483 -5.21 -0.84 -10.43
CA TRP A 483 -4.55 -0.07 -11.47
C TRP A 483 -5.36 1.21 -11.70
N LEU A 484 -4.69 2.37 -11.82
CA LEU A 484 -5.34 3.62 -12.21
C LEU A 484 -4.90 4.00 -13.62
N HIS A 485 -5.85 4.02 -14.55
CA HIS A 485 -5.63 4.33 -15.96
C HIS A 485 -5.69 5.87 -16.14
N VAL A 486 -4.53 6.50 -16.34
CA VAL A 486 -4.37 7.95 -16.58
C VAL A 486 -3.82 8.24 -17.96
#